data_AF-A0A8S3ETI8-F1
#
_entry.id   AF-A0A8S3ETI8-F1
#
_cell.length_a   1.000
_cell.length_b   1.000
_cell.length_c   1.000
_cell.angle_alpha   90.00
_cell.angle_beta   90.00
_cell.angle_gamma   90.00
#
_symmetry.space_group_name_H-M   'P 1'
#
loop_
_entity.id
_entity.type
_entity.pdbx_description
1 polymer ?
#
loop_
_entity_poly.entity_id
_entity_poly.type
_entity_poly.pdbx_seq_one_letter_code
_entity_poly.pdbx_strand_id
1 'polypeptide(L)'
;TFKSYSAIDSYGYLYTNPFDPLNTTSNLLTHADDNENETSDQFSLECALQAGTSYTLIFTTFDDDVTGPFSVAAVGPVRVSLVRNNVPTTEAPYGM
;
A
#
# COMPACT_ATOMS: atom_id res chain seq x y z
N THR A 1 -7.76 6.75 -7.83
CA THR A 1 -7.57 5.30 -7.76
C THR A 1 -6.11 4.96 -7.59
N PHE A 2 -5.82 3.96 -6.75
CA PHE A 2 -4.51 3.31 -6.66
C PHE A 2 -4.67 1.85 -7.06
N LYS A 3 -3.76 1.31 -7.86
CA LYS A 3 -3.79 -0.07 -8.31
C LYS A 3 -2.41 -0.70 -8.21
N SER A 4 -2.31 -1.89 -7.64
CA SER A 4 -1.08 -2.68 -7.68
C SER A 4 -0.99 -3.50 -8.96
N TYR A 5 0.22 -3.83 -9.36
CA TYR A 5 0.52 -4.80 -10.41
C TYR A 5 1.66 -5.71 -9.94
N SER A 6 1.35 -7.00 -9.77
CA SER A 6 2.21 -8.06 -9.26
C SER A 6 1.64 -9.44 -9.60
N ALA A 7 2.46 -10.49 -9.57
CA ALA A 7 1.97 -11.87 -9.53
C ALA A 7 1.64 -12.35 -8.11
N ILE A 8 1.73 -11.46 -7.13
CA ILE A 8 1.51 -11.71 -5.71
C ILE A 8 0.16 -11.13 -5.30
N ASP A 9 -0.60 -11.93 -4.54
CA ASP A 9 -1.78 -11.50 -3.81
C ASP A 9 -1.42 -10.38 -2.82
N SER A 10 -1.99 -9.20 -3.05
CA SER A 10 -1.53 -7.96 -2.43
C SER A 10 -2.65 -7.18 -1.77
N TYR A 11 -2.35 -6.67 -0.58
CA TYR A 11 -3.23 -5.78 0.17
C TYR A 11 -2.71 -4.33 0.11
N GLY A 12 -3.65 -3.40 -0.06
CA GLY A 12 -3.38 -1.96 -0.03
C GLY A 12 -4.09 -1.30 1.13
N TYR A 13 -3.36 -0.50 1.92
CA TYR A 13 -3.93 0.33 2.99
C TYR A 13 -3.55 1.79 2.78
N LEU A 14 -4.53 2.68 2.83
CA LEU A 14 -4.33 4.12 2.66
C LEU A 14 -4.62 4.86 3.96
N TYR A 15 -3.70 5.72 4.38
CA TYR A 15 -3.78 6.48 5.62
C TYR A 15 -3.69 7.99 5.36
N THR A 16 -4.40 8.77 6.19
CA THR A 16 -4.38 10.24 6.14
C THR A 16 -3.13 10.87 6.76
N ASN A 17 -2.38 10.10 7.55
CA ASN A 17 -1.17 10.50 8.28
C ASN A 17 -0.12 9.37 8.19
N PRO A 18 1.09 9.55 8.76
CA PRO A 18 2.06 8.45 8.85
C PRO A 18 1.47 7.22 9.53
N PHE A 19 1.84 6.04 9.01
CA PHE A 19 1.43 4.75 9.56
C PHE A 19 2.01 4.54 10.97
N ASP A 20 1.16 4.11 11.90
CA ASP A 20 1.54 3.75 13.27
C ASP A 20 1.56 2.20 13.40
N PRO A 21 2.74 1.56 13.48
CA PRO A 21 2.82 0.11 13.59
C PRO A 21 2.29 -0.42 14.93
N LEU A 22 2.16 0.41 15.97
CA LEU A 22 1.58 0.02 17.26
C LEU A 22 0.05 0.13 17.28
N ASN A 23 -0.53 0.85 16.32
CA ASN A 23 -1.96 1.00 16.16
C ASN A 23 -2.34 1.12 14.68
N THR A 24 -2.46 -0.02 14.02
CA THR A 24 -2.63 -0.14 12.57
C THR A 24 -3.95 0.42 12.03
N THR A 25 -4.93 0.71 12.89
CA THR A 25 -6.21 1.34 12.50
C THR A 25 -6.18 2.85 12.66
N SER A 26 -5.18 3.40 13.36
CA SER A 26 -5.01 4.83 13.50
C SER A 26 -4.77 5.47 12.14
N ASN A 27 -5.54 6.52 11.83
CA ASN A 27 -5.48 7.27 10.56
C ASN A 27 -5.83 6.46 9.30
N LEU A 28 -6.35 5.23 9.43
CA LEU A 28 -6.75 4.42 8.29
C LEU A 28 -7.93 5.10 7.58
N LEU A 29 -7.77 5.36 6.28
CA LEU A 29 -8.80 5.95 5.43
C LEU A 29 -9.60 4.86 4.73
N THR A 30 -8.91 3.90 4.12
CA THR A 30 -9.51 2.80 3.36
C THR A 30 -8.48 1.70 3.10
N HIS A 31 -8.93 0.50 2.73
CA HIS A 31 -8.10 -0.64 2.38
C HIS A 31 -8.84 -1.57 1.40
N ALA A 32 -8.09 -2.39 0.67
CA ALA A 32 -8.59 -3.41 -0.26
C ALA A 32 -7.51 -4.46 -0.53
N ASP A 33 -7.91 -5.71 -0.73
CA ASP A 33 -7.14 -6.85 -1.24
C ASP A 33 -7.45 -7.09 -2.72
N ASP A 34 -8.71 -7.36 -3.01
CA ASP A 34 -9.09 -8.04 -4.22
C ASP A 34 -9.78 -7.09 -5.17
N ASN A 35 -9.34 -7.15 -6.42
CA ASN A 35 -10.15 -6.73 -7.54
C ASN A 35 -10.73 -7.99 -8.17
N GLU A 36 -12.02 -8.25 -7.91
CA GLU A 36 -12.77 -9.42 -8.41
C GLU A 36 -12.69 -9.62 -9.94
N ASN A 37 -12.18 -8.63 -10.69
CA ASN A 37 -12.04 -8.63 -12.14
C ASN A 37 -10.60 -8.88 -12.65
N GLU A 38 -9.63 -9.20 -11.79
CA GLU A 38 -8.22 -9.40 -12.17
C GLU A 38 -7.72 -10.80 -11.75
N THR A 39 -6.81 -11.40 -12.52
CA THR A 39 -6.35 -12.79 -12.31
C THR A 39 -5.28 -12.97 -11.24
N SER A 40 -4.95 -11.92 -10.48
CA SER A 40 -3.75 -11.88 -9.64
C SER A 40 -3.97 -11.24 -8.27
N ASP A 41 -5.23 -11.17 -7.80
CA ASP A 41 -5.60 -10.75 -6.44
C ASP A 41 -4.85 -9.45 -6.03
N GLN A 42 -4.93 -8.48 -6.94
CA GLN A 42 -4.25 -7.19 -6.84
C GLN A 42 -5.22 -6.15 -6.29
N PHE A 43 -4.79 -5.40 -5.27
CA PHE A 43 -5.64 -4.33 -4.75
C PHE A 43 -5.95 -3.26 -5.78
N SER A 44 -7.19 -2.77 -5.70
CA SER A 44 -7.67 -1.57 -6.38
C SER A 44 -8.41 -0.68 -5.38
N LEU A 45 -7.82 0.45 -5.03
CA LEU A 45 -8.38 1.41 -4.09
C LEU A 45 -9.03 2.58 -4.83
N GLU A 46 -10.34 2.70 -4.67
CA GLU A 46 -11.09 3.89 -5.10
C GLU A 46 -11.38 4.80 -3.91
N CYS A 47 -10.91 6.04 -3.97
CA CYS A 47 -11.08 7.01 -2.90
C CYS A 47 -11.09 8.44 -3.44
N ALA A 48 -11.82 9.31 -2.74
CA ALA A 48 -11.78 10.75 -2.94
C ALA A 48 -10.71 11.36 -2.01
N LEU A 49 -9.67 11.93 -2.60
CA LEU A 49 -8.57 12.58 -1.86
C LEU A 49 -8.59 14.09 -2.07
N GLN A 50 -8.09 14.81 -1.07
CA GLN A 50 -7.95 16.26 -1.16
C GLN A 50 -6.65 16.63 -1.88
N ALA A 51 -6.75 17.50 -2.89
CA ALA A 51 -5.58 18.01 -3.61
C ALA A 51 -4.67 18.82 -2.67
N GLY A 52 -3.36 18.64 -2.81
CA GLY A 52 -2.35 19.30 -1.97
C GLY A 52 -2.09 18.61 -0.63
N THR A 53 -2.79 17.52 -0.32
CA THR A 53 -2.59 16.72 0.90
C THR A 53 -1.71 15.50 0.61
N SER A 54 -0.84 15.14 1.55
CA SER A 54 -0.04 13.91 1.49
C SER A 54 -0.72 12.78 2.25
N TYR A 55 -0.61 11.56 1.72
CA TYR A 55 -1.20 10.35 2.29
C TYR A 55 -0.14 9.25 2.34
N THR A 56 -0.30 8.28 3.25
CA THR A 56 0.59 7.11 3.33
C THR A 56 -0.12 5.91 2.70
N LEU A 57 0.46 5.34 1.65
CA LEU A 57 0.02 4.07 1.08
C LEU A 57 0.97 2.97 1.56
N ILE A 58 0.41 1.94 2.18
CA ILE A 58 1.12 0.71 2.54
C ILE A 58 0.71 -0.39 1.54
N PHE A 59 1.71 -1.04 0.96
CA PHE A 59 1.58 -2.24 0.15
C PHE A 59 2.06 -3.42 1.00
N THR A 60 1.23 -4.46 1.14
CA THR A 60 1.62 -5.73 1.75
C THR A 60 1.20 -6.89 0.87
N THR A 61 1.69 -8.08 1.19
CA THR A 61 1.19 -9.34 0.67
C THR A 61 0.07 -9.84 1.58
N PHE A 62 -0.80 -10.71 1.06
CA PHE A 62 -1.81 -11.38 1.88
C PHE A 62 -1.17 -12.36 2.87
N ASP A 63 -0.27 -13.21 2.36
CA ASP A 63 0.49 -14.17 3.16
C ASP A 63 1.80 -13.56 3.69
N ASP A 64 2.23 -14.05 4.85
CA ASP A 64 3.53 -13.75 5.44
C ASP A 64 4.70 -14.29 4.59
N ASP A 65 5.87 -13.65 4.70
CA ASP A 65 7.13 -14.06 4.06
C ASP A 65 7.11 -14.17 2.52
N VAL A 66 6.09 -13.60 1.85
CA VAL A 66 6.04 -13.51 0.40
C VAL A 66 6.79 -12.27 -0.10
N THR A 67 7.69 -12.48 -1.07
CA THR A 67 8.45 -11.39 -1.71
C THR A 67 8.43 -11.52 -3.22
N GLY A 68 8.54 -10.38 -3.90
CA GLY A 68 8.68 -10.34 -5.35
C GLY A 68 8.52 -8.95 -5.93
N PRO A 69 8.66 -8.82 -7.25
CA PRO A 69 8.53 -7.53 -7.92
C PRO A 69 7.09 -7.06 -7.91
N PHE A 70 6.89 -5.77 -7.62
CA PHE A 70 5.59 -5.12 -7.69
C PHE A 70 5.73 -3.72 -8.28
N SER A 71 4.62 -3.19 -8.76
CA SER A 71 4.49 -1.77 -9.06
C SER A 71 3.13 -1.25 -8.60
N VAL A 72 3.04 0.05 -8.35
CA VAL A 72 1.79 0.73 -7.98
C VAL A 72 1.60 1.90 -8.91
N ALA A 73 0.41 2.00 -9.51
CA ALA A 73 -0.01 3.15 -10.27
C ALA A 73 -1.08 3.93 -9.50
N ALA A 74 -1.05 5.26 -9.63
CA ALA A 74 -2.07 6.13 -9.09
C ALA A 74 -2.59 7.07 -10.19
N VAL A 75 -3.91 7.17 -10.30
CA VAL A 75 -4.59 8.04 -11.26
C VAL A 75 -5.65 8.85 -10.53
N GLY A 76 -5.74 10.14 -10.89
CA GLY A 76 -6.74 11.05 -10.37
C GLY A 76 -7.01 12.19 -11.36
N PRO A 77 -8.04 13.02 -11.09
CA PRO A 77 -8.37 14.18 -11.92
C PRO A 77 -7.29 15.27 -11.92
N VAL A 78 -6.37 15.20 -10.95
CA VAL A 78 -5.19 16.06 -10.84
C VAL A 78 -3.93 15.20 -10.75
N ARG A 79 -2.76 15.81 -10.96
CA ARG A 79 -1.48 15.11 -10.89
C ARG A 79 -1.28 14.46 -9.51
N VAL A 80 -1.05 13.15 -9.52
CA VAL A 80 -0.61 12.39 -8.35
C VAL A 80 0.90 12.14 -8.47
N SER A 81 1.63 12.25 -7.37
CA SER A 81 3.06 11.90 -7.30
C SER A 81 3.24 10.85 -6.22
N LEU A 82 3.90 9.74 -6.57
CA LEU A 82 4.25 8.67 -5.64
C LEU A 82 5.73 8.79 -5.29
N VAL A 83 6.03 8.80 -4.00
CA VAL A 83 7.39 8.78 -3.46
C VAL A 83 7.52 7.53 -2.60
N ARG A 84 8.42 6.63 -2.99
CA ARG A 84 8.69 5.42 -2.21
C ARG A 84 9.66 5.77 -1.08
N ASN A 85 9.22 5.58 0.16
CA ASN A 85 10.09 5.60 1.32
C ASN A 85 10.73 4.22 1.48
N ASN A 86 12.01 4.12 1.17
CA ASN A 86 12.77 2.90 1.46
C ASN A 86 13.09 2.91 2.96
N VAL A 87 12.38 2.09 3.75
CA VAL A 87 12.79 1.83 5.14
C VAL A 87 13.98 0.87 5.07
N PRO A 88 15.16 1.23 5.59
CA PRO A 88 16.27 0.30 5.68
C PRO A 88 15.82 -0.92 6.50
N THR A 89 16.03 -2.13 5.98
CA THR A 89 15.95 -3.33 6.80
C THR A 89 17.09 -3.22 7.82
N THR A 90 16.82 -2.71 9.02
CA THR A 90 17.62 -3.10 10.17
C THR A 90 17.37 -4.58 10.34
N GLU A 91 18.33 -5.41 9.94
CA GLU A 91 18.35 -6.79 10.41
C GLU A 91 18.18 -6.75 11.93
N ALA A 92 17.12 -7.39 12.44
CA ALA A 92 17.10 -7.73 13.85
C ALA A 92 18.38 -8.54 14.10
N PRO A 93 19.23 -8.16 15.07
CA PRO A 93 20.40 -8.96 15.36
C PRO A 93 19.88 -10.32 15.82
N TYR A 94 20.09 -11.35 15.01
CA TYR A 94 19.94 -12.73 15.45
C TYR A 94 20.87 -12.91 16.64
N GLY A 95 20.28 -13.05 17.82
CA GLY A 95 21.02 -13.29 19.05
C GLY A 95 20.14 -13.07 20.28
N MET A 96 19.37 -14.10 20.64
CA MET A 96 19.45 -14.83 21.92
C MET A 96 18.64 -16.12 21.83
#